data_AF-A0A3D8QS26-F1
#
_entry.id   AF-A0A3D8QS26-F1
#
_cell.length_a   1.000
_cell.length_b   1.000
_cell.length_c   1.000
_cell.angle_alpha   90.00
_cell.angle_beta   90.00
_cell.angle_gamma   90.00
#
_symmetry.space_group_name_H-M   'P 1'
#
loop_
_entity.id
_entity.type
_entity.pdbx_description
1 polymer ?
#
loop_
_entity_poly.entity_id
_entity_poly.type
_entity_poly.pdbx_seq_one_letter_code
_entity_poly.pdbx_strand_id
1 'polypeptide(L)'
;MVKPWADGPFKLLETPAHRNARTGKTITKNEEGAHKLANVMALVHNILIRGLNAIYLQAPNISLEQDIKDFCTFMYAWSLTLHVHHDNEESLGFPLLEEMTGVKGLLDINVQQHRLFDEGLKSFDLYVARVKDGSEKYDGAHVRQLIDKLAPPLFEHLAAEVLTMEALKEHDAKIDWVNYNKKIEEHSVKGSEMYHETPFVMTNLDATFEQPLHHAIWPPFPWFAGLLLRLVYVPRNAGAWRFSSCDTKGRPKDLPFV
;
A
#
# COMPACT_ATOMS: atom_id res chain seq x y z
N MET A 1 -9.19 -27.26 6.35
CA MET A 1 -9.47 -25.89 6.85
C MET A 1 -8.77 -24.94 5.90
N VAL A 2 -9.44 -23.91 5.42
CA VAL A 2 -8.78 -22.83 4.66
C VAL A 2 -7.87 -22.12 5.66
N LYS A 3 -6.57 -22.07 5.38
CA LYS A 3 -5.63 -21.35 6.25
C LYS A 3 -5.89 -19.84 6.12
N PRO A 4 -5.75 -19.05 7.21
CA PRO A 4 -5.94 -17.61 7.16
C PRO A 4 -5.05 -16.94 6.11
N TRP A 5 -5.65 -16.01 5.37
CA TRP A 5 -4.96 -15.12 4.44
C TRP A 5 -5.04 -13.68 4.96
N ALA A 6 -4.28 -12.76 4.37
CA ALA A 6 -4.21 -11.36 4.81
C ALA A 6 -5.38 -10.49 4.30
N ASP A 7 -6.60 -11.05 4.25
CA ASP A 7 -7.84 -10.37 3.88
C ASP A 7 -8.63 -9.83 5.09
N GLY A 8 -8.12 -10.05 6.30
CA GLY A 8 -8.59 -9.46 7.56
C GLY A 8 -7.49 -9.39 8.63
N PRO A 9 -7.77 -8.77 9.79
CA PRO A 9 -9.09 -8.30 10.24
C PRO A 9 -9.53 -6.99 9.59
N PHE A 10 -8.62 -6.22 9.01
CA PHE A 10 -8.98 -4.97 8.36
C PHE A 10 -9.38 -5.21 6.91
N LYS A 11 -10.54 -4.69 6.54
CA LYS A 11 -11.18 -4.97 5.24
C LYS A 11 -10.45 -4.27 4.10
N LEU A 12 -10.26 -4.98 2.99
CA LEU A 12 -9.79 -4.40 1.74
C LEU A 12 -10.78 -3.38 1.17
N LEU A 13 -10.25 -2.37 0.48
CA LEU A 13 -11.01 -1.37 -0.24
C LEU A 13 -11.54 -1.98 -1.54
N GLU A 14 -12.85 -1.87 -1.75
CA GLU A 14 -13.47 -2.14 -3.05
C GLU A 14 -13.08 -1.02 -4.03
N THR A 15 -12.68 -1.37 -5.25
CA THR A 15 -12.32 -0.35 -6.23
C THR A 15 -13.55 0.35 -6.84
N PRO A 16 -13.42 1.63 -7.27
CA PRO A 16 -14.47 2.31 -8.02
C PRO A 16 -14.96 1.54 -9.26
N ALA A 17 -14.06 0.89 -10.00
CA ALA A 17 -14.42 0.04 -11.15
C ALA A 17 -15.34 -1.09 -10.70
N HIS A 18 -14.95 -1.89 -9.71
CA HIS A 18 -15.76 -3.01 -9.25
C HIS A 18 -17.14 -2.55 -8.73
N ARG A 19 -17.17 -1.47 -7.95
CA ARG A 19 -18.43 -0.86 -7.50
C ARG A 19 -19.33 -0.45 -8.68
N ASN A 20 -18.76 0.16 -9.72
CA ASN A 20 -19.50 0.57 -10.91
C ASN A 20 -20.05 -0.62 -11.69
N ALA A 21 -19.27 -1.70 -11.87
CA ALA A 21 -19.73 -2.95 -12.51
C ALA A 21 -20.97 -3.52 -11.83
N ARG A 22 -21.01 -3.53 -10.48
CA ARG A 22 -22.16 -4.04 -9.72
C ARG A 22 -23.43 -3.23 -9.95
N THR A 23 -23.31 -1.96 -10.28
CA THR A 23 -24.44 -1.07 -10.57
C THR A 23 -24.88 -1.07 -12.04
N GLY A 24 -24.27 -1.93 -12.88
CA GLY A 24 -24.58 -2.02 -14.30
C GLY A 24 -24.03 -0.86 -15.14
N LYS A 25 -23.15 -0.02 -14.58
CA LYS A 25 -22.43 1.01 -15.34
C LYS A 25 -21.37 0.32 -16.20
N THR A 26 -21.31 0.70 -17.48
CA THR A 26 -20.30 0.19 -18.41
C THR A 26 -18.91 0.61 -17.95
N ILE A 27 -18.09 -0.36 -17.54
CA ILE A 27 -16.65 -0.18 -17.38
C ILE A 27 -16.03 -0.24 -18.77
N THR A 28 -15.44 0.86 -19.22
CA THR A 28 -14.66 0.84 -20.46
C THR A 28 -13.31 0.17 -20.17
N LYS A 29 -12.74 -0.55 -21.15
CA LYS A 29 -11.40 -1.13 -21.02
C LYS A 29 -10.29 -0.09 -20.81
N ASN A 30 -10.62 1.19 -20.99
CA ASN A 30 -9.75 2.35 -20.89
C ASN A 30 -10.36 3.33 -19.89
N GLU A 31 -10.50 2.94 -18.63
CA GLU A 31 -10.76 3.93 -17.58
C GLU A 31 -9.56 4.88 -17.54
N GLU A 32 -9.84 6.18 -17.68
CA GLU A 32 -8.87 7.26 -17.75
C GLU A 32 -9.20 8.30 -16.68
N GLY A 33 -8.33 9.30 -16.57
CA GLY A 33 -8.53 10.43 -15.68
C GLY A 33 -8.65 10.09 -14.20
N ALA A 34 -9.48 10.85 -13.50
CA ALA A 34 -9.71 10.73 -12.05
C ALA A 34 -10.15 9.32 -11.65
N HIS A 35 -10.94 8.66 -12.49
CA HIS A 35 -11.43 7.31 -12.21
C HIS A 35 -10.30 6.28 -12.24
N LYS A 36 -9.38 6.36 -13.20
CA LYS A 36 -8.15 5.54 -13.20
C LYS A 36 -7.31 5.78 -11.96
N LEU A 37 -7.10 7.04 -11.58
CA LEU A 37 -6.33 7.40 -10.39
C LEU A 37 -6.96 6.79 -9.12
N ALA A 38 -8.27 6.91 -8.95
CA ALA A 38 -8.98 6.36 -7.79
C ALA A 38 -8.90 4.81 -7.71
N ASN A 39 -8.97 4.12 -8.85
CA ASN A 39 -8.76 2.66 -8.89
C ASN A 39 -7.34 2.26 -8.48
N VAL A 40 -6.32 2.93 -9.05
CA VAL A 40 -4.92 2.65 -8.70
C VAL A 40 -4.68 2.95 -7.22
N MET A 41 -5.25 4.03 -6.69
CA MET A 41 -5.16 4.39 -5.28
C MET A 41 -5.70 3.28 -4.37
N ALA A 42 -6.91 2.79 -4.64
CA ALA A 42 -7.49 1.68 -3.89
C ALA A 42 -6.64 0.40 -3.96
N LEU A 43 -6.02 0.11 -5.10
CA LEU A 43 -5.15 -1.05 -5.28
C LEU A 43 -3.83 -0.92 -4.50
N VAL A 44 -3.21 0.27 -4.49
CA VAL A 44 -2.01 0.57 -3.69
C VAL A 44 -2.34 0.50 -2.20
N HIS A 45 -3.46 1.09 -1.77
CA HIS A 45 -3.94 1.01 -0.39
C HIS A 45 -4.15 -0.44 0.04
N ASN A 46 -4.67 -1.29 -0.84
CA ASN A 46 -4.83 -2.71 -0.54
C ASN A 46 -3.50 -3.45 -0.32
N ILE A 47 -2.37 -3.00 -0.89
CA ILE A 47 -1.04 -3.53 -0.56
C ILE A 47 -0.70 -3.22 0.90
N LEU A 48 -0.91 -1.97 1.32
CA LEU A 48 -0.66 -1.51 2.69
C LEU A 48 -1.55 -2.24 3.70
N ILE A 49 -2.83 -2.40 3.39
CA ILE A 49 -3.80 -3.10 4.23
C ILE A 49 -3.42 -4.57 4.39
N ARG A 50 -3.07 -5.26 3.30
CA ARG A 50 -2.63 -6.67 3.33
C ARG A 50 -1.36 -6.83 4.15
N GLY A 51 -0.42 -5.92 3.99
CA GLY A 51 0.77 -5.83 4.83
C GLY A 51 0.45 -5.79 6.31
N LEU A 52 -0.41 -4.84 6.70
CA LEU A 52 -0.78 -4.65 8.10
C LEU A 52 -1.58 -5.83 8.65
N ASN A 53 -2.49 -6.41 7.86
CA ASN A 53 -3.19 -7.65 8.20
C ASN A 53 -2.21 -8.81 8.44
N ALA A 54 -1.22 -8.97 7.55
CA ALA A 54 -0.20 -10.01 7.68
C ALA A 54 0.65 -9.81 8.95
N ILE A 55 1.00 -8.57 9.31
CA ILE A 55 1.68 -8.25 10.56
C ILE A 55 0.78 -8.59 11.76
N TYR A 56 -0.47 -8.11 11.74
CA TYR A 56 -1.41 -8.28 12.85
C TYR A 56 -1.68 -9.75 13.19
N LEU A 57 -1.90 -10.57 12.15
CA LEU A 57 -2.19 -12.00 12.30
C LEU A 57 -0.98 -12.80 12.79
N GLN A 58 0.23 -12.45 12.35
CA GLN A 58 1.41 -13.26 12.61
C GLN A 58 2.20 -12.84 13.85
N ALA A 59 2.10 -11.57 14.27
CA ALA A 59 2.91 -11.03 15.35
C ALA A 59 2.90 -11.88 16.65
N PRO A 60 1.74 -12.36 17.16
CA PRO A 60 1.70 -13.13 18.41
C PRO A 60 2.37 -14.51 18.33
N ASN A 61 2.58 -15.04 17.12
CA ASN A 61 3.03 -16.41 16.90
C ASN A 61 4.54 -16.51 16.61
N ILE A 62 5.23 -15.37 16.57
CA ILE A 62 6.67 -15.30 16.26
C ILE A 62 7.46 -15.33 17.56
N SER A 63 8.36 -16.32 17.69
CA SER A 63 9.13 -16.53 18.92
C SER A 63 10.61 -16.87 18.72
N LEU A 64 10.99 -17.40 17.56
CA LEU A 64 12.39 -17.71 17.26
C LEU A 64 13.16 -16.44 16.93
N GLU A 65 14.40 -16.34 17.41
CA GLU A 65 15.24 -15.14 17.26
C GLU A 65 15.41 -14.72 15.79
N GLN A 66 15.63 -15.68 14.89
CA GLN A 66 15.76 -15.39 13.46
C GLN A 66 14.42 -14.94 12.84
N ASP A 67 13.30 -15.52 13.26
CA ASP A 67 11.97 -15.11 12.80
C ASP A 67 11.67 -13.67 13.24
N ILE A 68 12.04 -13.29 14.46
CA ILE A 68 11.89 -11.93 14.97
C ILE A 68 12.69 -10.93 14.13
N LYS A 69 13.96 -11.23 13.80
CA LYS A 69 14.80 -10.34 12.96
C LYS A 69 14.22 -10.14 11.57
N ASP A 70 13.79 -11.23 10.94
CA ASP A 70 13.17 -11.18 9.61
C ASP A 70 11.81 -10.45 9.65
N PHE A 71 11.03 -10.65 10.72
CA PHE A 71 9.75 -9.98 10.91
C PHE A 71 9.91 -8.49 11.20
N CYS A 72 10.93 -8.07 11.94
CA CYS A 72 11.26 -6.65 12.11
C CYS A 72 11.61 -6.00 10.78
N THR A 73 12.30 -6.73 9.89
CA THR A 73 12.59 -6.25 8.53
C THR A 73 11.30 -6.11 7.72
N PHE A 74 10.35 -7.04 7.86
CA PHE A 74 9.03 -6.97 7.22
C PHE A 74 8.18 -5.81 7.73
N MET A 75 8.10 -5.61 9.06
CA MET A 75 7.39 -4.49 9.68
C MET A 75 8.00 -3.14 9.29
N TYR A 76 9.33 -3.05 9.27
CA TYR A 76 10.04 -1.86 8.79
C TYR A 76 9.71 -1.57 7.33
N ALA A 77 9.71 -2.59 6.47
CA ALA A 77 9.39 -2.41 5.05
C ALA A 77 7.95 -1.91 4.85
N TRP A 78 6.98 -2.41 5.62
CA TRP A 78 5.61 -1.90 5.60
C TRP A 78 5.53 -0.41 5.98
N SER A 79 6.16 -0.02 7.09
CA SER A 79 6.15 1.36 7.56
C SER A 79 6.86 2.29 6.56
N LEU A 80 8.00 1.87 6.02
CA LEU A 80 8.73 2.58 4.98
C LEU A 80 7.84 2.80 3.74
N THR A 81 7.13 1.77 3.27
CA THR A 81 6.22 1.90 2.12
C THR A 81 5.08 2.88 2.41
N LEU A 82 4.55 2.91 3.64
CA LEU A 82 3.51 3.87 4.03
C LEU A 82 4.02 5.32 4.02
N HIS A 83 5.23 5.55 4.58
CA HIS A 83 5.88 6.86 4.55
C HIS A 83 6.15 7.32 3.11
N VAL A 84 6.76 6.48 2.28
CA VAL A 84 7.06 6.81 0.88
C VAL A 84 5.78 7.11 0.09
N HIS A 85 4.70 6.36 0.32
CA HIS A 85 3.39 6.59 -0.32
C HIS A 85 2.87 8.01 -0.03
N HIS A 86 2.73 8.38 1.24
CA HIS A 86 2.20 9.70 1.62
C HIS A 86 3.20 10.85 1.32
N ASP A 87 4.51 10.62 1.43
CA ASP A 87 5.52 11.61 1.07
C ASP A 87 5.44 11.96 -0.43
N ASN A 88 5.23 10.97 -1.30
CA ASN A 88 5.06 11.20 -2.75
C ASN A 88 3.78 12.01 -3.04
N GLU A 89 2.72 11.75 -2.29
CA GLU A 89 1.46 12.50 -2.40
C GLU A 89 1.65 13.96 -2.00
N GLU A 90 2.20 14.23 -0.81
CA GLU A 90 2.35 15.59 -0.30
C GLU A 90 3.44 16.39 -1.04
N SER A 91 4.51 15.74 -1.50
CA SER A 91 5.64 16.44 -2.14
C SER A 91 5.47 16.65 -3.64
N LEU A 92 4.61 15.87 -4.31
CA LEU A 92 4.43 15.93 -5.77
C LEU A 92 2.98 15.76 -6.22
N GLY A 93 2.31 14.68 -5.81
CA GLY A 93 1.00 14.30 -6.33
C GLY A 93 -0.06 15.39 -6.12
N PHE A 94 -0.31 15.75 -4.87
CA PHE A 94 -1.31 16.75 -4.52
C PHE A 94 -0.95 18.14 -5.05
N PRO A 95 0.28 18.66 -4.88
CA PRO A 95 0.66 19.95 -5.45
C PRO A 95 0.45 20.04 -6.97
N LEU A 96 0.74 18.97 -7.71
CA LEU A 96 0.59 18.95 -9.17
C LEU A 96 -0.88 18.98 -9.59
N LEU A 97 -1.77 18.29 -8.86
CA LEU A 97 -3.21 18.36 -9.09
C LEU A 97 -3.75 19.77 -8.79
N GLU A 98 -3.32 20.40 -7.70
CA GLU A 98 -3.70 21.79 -7.40
C GLU A 98 -3.24 22.77 -8.48
N GLU A 99 -2.00 22.62 -8.96
CA GLU A 99 -1.45 23.43 -10.05
C GLU A 99 -2.29 23.29 -11.32
N MET A 100 -2.58 22.06 -11.75
CA MET A 100 -3.32 21.80 -12.99
C MET A 100 -4.79 22.25 -12.91
N THR A 101 -5.42 22.09 -11.75
CA THR A 101 -6.83 22.48 -11.56
C THR A 101 -7.01 23.98 -11.30
N GLY A 102 -5.96 24.64 -10.78
CA GLY A 102 -5.98 26.02 -10.29
C GLY A 102 -6.72 26.18 -8.96
N VAL A 103 -7.02 25.07 -8.26
CA VAL A 103 -7.78 25.07 -7.00
C VAL A 103 -6.79 24.86 -5.85
N LYS A 104 -6.50 25.92 -5.11
CA LYS A 104 -5.61 25.86 -3.94
C LYS A 104 -6.29 25.13 -2.79
N GLY A 105 -5.55 24.25 -2.12
CA GLY A 105 -6.05 23.47 -0.97
C GLY A 105 -7.10 22.44 -1.38
N LEU A 106 -7.10 22.02 -2.65
CA LEU A 106 -8.01 21.00 -3.17
C LEU A 106 -7.92 19.72 -2.34
N LEU A 107 -6.70 19.35 -1.92
CA LEU A 107 -6.41 18.10 -1.21
C LEU A 107 -5.90 18.32 0.22
N ASP A 108 -6.13 19.51 0.80
CA ASP A 108 -5.77 19.82 2.20
C ASP A 108 -6.43 18.86 3.20
N ILE A 109 -7.60 18.30 2.85
CA ILE A 109 -8.29 17.31 3.69
C ILE A 109 -7.49 16.01 3.80
N ASN A 110 -6.87 15.53 2.71
CA ASN A 110 -6.02 14.34 2.70
C ASN A 110 -4.79 14.56 3.58
N VAL A 111 -4.15 15.72 3.44
CA VAL A 111 -2.99 16.10 4.26
C VAL A 111 -3.36 16.17 5.75
N GLN A 112 -4.52 16.74 6.08
CA GLN A 112 -5.02 16.77 7.47
C GLN A 112 -5.28 15.36 8.00
N GLN A 113 -5.82 14.46 7.17
CA GLN A 113 -6.03 13.06 7.52
C GLN A 113 -4.72 12.32 7.77
N HIS A 114 -3.64 12.61 7.03
CA HIS A 114 -2.31 12.05 7.32
C HIS A 114 -1.88 12.35 8.76
N ARG A 115 -2.06 13.60 9.18
CA ARG A 115 -1.71 14.05 10.54
C ARG A 115 -2.46 13.30 11.65
N LEU A 116 -3.62 12.71 11.36
CA LEU A 116 -4.42 11.99 12.36
C LEU A 116 -3.77 10.67 12.79
N PHE A 117 -2.90 10.08 11.97
CA PHE A 117 -2.23 8.82 12.29
C PHE A 117 -0.71 8.94 12.49
N ASP A 118 -0.12 10.13 12.28
CA ASP A 118 1.33 10.39 12.44
C ASP A 118 1.89 9.89 13.78
N GLU A 119 1.22 10.15 14.90
CA GLU A 119 1.68 9.72 16.22
C GLU A 119 1.64 8.18 16.38
N GLY A 120 0.60 7.55 15.83
CA GLY A 120 0.46 6.09 15.83
C GLY A 120 1.56 5.42 15.00
N LEU A 121 1.83 5.97 13.81
CA LEU A 121 2.86 5.46 12.91
C LEU A 121 4.26 5.65 13.52
N LYS A 122 4.55 6.83 14.08
CA LYS A 122 5.81 7.08 14.79
C LYS A 122 6.03 6.12 15.96
N SER A 123 4.98 5.78 16.70
CA SER A 123 5.06 4.82 17.80
C SER A 123 5.40 3.42 17.29
N PHE A 124 4.82 3.01 16.17
CA PHE A 124 5.13 1.75 15.49
C PHE A 124 6.61 1.73 15.03
N ASP A 125 7.06 2.79 14.36
CA ASP A 125 8.44 2.91 13.86
C ASP A 125 9.48 2.80 14.97
N LEU A 126 9.26 3.54 16.07
CA LEU A 126 10.17 3.53 17.22
C LEU A 126 10.25 2.14 17.85
N TYR A 127 9.14 1.43 17.99
CA TYR A 127 9.14 0.07 18.50
C TYR A 127 9.92 -0.87 17.58
N VAL A 128 9.65 -0.85 16.27
CA VAL A 128 10.37 -1.68 15.30
C VAL A 128 11.88 -1.41 15.33
N ALA A 129 12.27 -0.13 15.43
CA ALA A 129 13.68 0.26 15.54
C ALA A 129 14.34 -0.29 16.82
N ARG A 130 13.68 -0.16 17.98
CA ARG A 130 14.20 -0.63 19.27
C ARG A 130 14.27 -2.16 19.39
N VAL A 131 13.35 -2.88 18.75
CA VAL A 131 13.47 -4.35 18.66
C VAL A 131 14.63 -4.73 17.74
N LYS A 132 14.80 -4.02 16.62
CA LYS A 132 15.88 -4.28 15.67
C LYS A 132 17.27 -4.01 16.25
N ASP A 133 17.43 -2.98 17.07
CA ASP A 133 18.70 -2.64 17.71
C ASP A 133 18.96 -3.39 19.04
N GLY A 134 17.97 -4.11 19.54
CA GLY A 134 18.06 -4.93 20.76
C GLY A 134 17.85 -4.15 22.07
N SER A 135 17.48 -2.86 22.01
CA SER A 135 17.13 -2.06 23.19
C SER A 135 15.74 -2.37 23.76
N GLU A 136 14.89 -3.05 22.98
CA GLU A 136 13.58 -3.53 23.41
C GLU A 136 13.38 -5.01 23.02
N LYS A 137 12.74 -5.79 23.88
CA LYS A 137 12.42 -7.20 23.59
C LYS A 137 11.15 -7.26 22.73
N TYR A 138 11.16 -8.11 21.70
CA TYR A 138 9.98 -8.37 20.90
C TYR A 138 8.81 -8.91 21.74
N ASP A 139 7.68 -8.25 21.61
CA ASP A 139 6.36 -8.60 22.12
C ASP A 139 5.31 -8.47 21.00
N GLY A 140 4.82 -9.61 20.52
CA GLY A 140 3.78 -9.67 19.48
C GLY A 140 2.43 -9.11 19.91
N ALA A 141 2.09 -9.13 21.21
CA ALA A 141 0.89 -8.50 21.72
C ALA A 141 1.03 -6.97 21.70
N HIS A 142 2.22 -6.45 21.98
CA HIS A 142 2.49 -5.02 21.86
C HIS A 142 2.39 -4.53 20.41
N VAL A 143 2.90 -5.31 19.44
CA VAL A 143 2.69 -5.02 18.00
C VAL A 143 1.21 -4.85 17.67
N ARG A 144 0.35 -5.77 18.14
CA ARG A 144 -1.10 -5.66 17.91
C ARG A 144 -1.68 -4.41 18.55
N GLN A 145 -1.28 -4.06 19.77
CA GLN A 145 -1.75 -2.85 20.45
C GLN A 145 -1.33 -1.56 19.72
N LEU A 146 -0.14 -1.52 19.13
CA LEU A 146 0.30 -0.40 18.30
C LEU A 146 -0.59 -0.29 17.05
N ILE A 147 -0.86 -1.42 16.39
CA ILE A 147 -1.74 -1.47 15.22
C ILE A 147 -3.19 -1.10 15.57
N ASP A 148 -3.73 -1.58 16.69
CA ASP A 148 -5.10 -1.27 17.13
C ASP A 148 -5.31 0.25 17.35
N LYS A 149 -4.25 0.99 17.69
CA LYS A 149 -4.27 2.45 17.81
C LYS A 149 -4.07 3.17 16.47
N LEU A 150 -3.18 2.66 15.63
CA LEU A 150 -2.82 3.24 14.33
C LEU A 150 -3.91 3.01 13.27
N ALA A 151 -4.49 1.81 13.21
CA ALA A 151 -5.34 1.39 12.11
C ALA A 151 -6.63 2.22 11.97
N PRO A 152 -7.38 2.60 13.01
CA PRO A 152 -8.64 3.32 12.81
C PRO A 152 -8.51 4.61 11.99
N PRO A 153 -7.65 5.60 12.35
CA PRO A 153 -7.49 6.82 11.55
C PRO A 153 -6.84 6.55 10.18
N LEU A 154 -5.90 5.59 10.10
CA LEU A 154 -5.27 5.23 8.83
C LEU A 154 -6.31 4.69 7.84
N PHE A 155 -7.17 3.77 8.25
CA PHE A 155 -8.14 3.15 7.35
C PHE A 155 -9.27 4.09 6.94
N GLU A 156 -9.65 5.02 7.82
CA GLU A 156 -10.56 6.11 7.46
C GLU A 156 -9.96 6.97 6.34
N HIS A 157 -8.69 7.36 6.47
CA HIS A 157 -7.95 8.09 5.44
C HIS A 157 -7.87 7.30 4.12
N LEU A 158 -7.37 6.05 4.15
CA LEU A 158 -7.19 5.23 2.94
C LEU A 158 -8.51 5.05 2.17
N ALA A 159 -9.65 4.97 2.85
CA ALA A 159 -10.96 4.88 2.23
C ALA A 159 -11.47 6.24 1.70
N ALA A 160 -11.31 7.32 2.48
CA ALA A 160 -11.78 8.66 2.12
C ALA A 160 -11.00 9.23 0.93
N GLU A 161 -9.71 8.93 0.84
CA GLU A 161 -8.88 9.39 -0.27
C GLU A 161 -9.33 8.82 -1.62
N VAL A 162 -9.71 7.54 -1.68
CA VAL A 162 -10.24 6.95 -2.92
C VAL A 162 -11.46 7.72 -3.43
N LEU A 163 -12.33 8.17 -2.52
CA LEU A 163 -13.50 9.00 -2.87
C LEU A 163 -13.08 10.40 -3.33
N THR A 164 -12.05 10.96 -2.71
CA THR A 164 -11.49 12.26 -3.11
C THR A 164 -10.88 12.20 -4.51
N MET A 165 -10.11 11.15 -4.80
CA MET A 165 -9.56 10.90 -6.14
C MET A 165 -10.66 10.74 -7.19
N GLU A 166 -11.76 10.07 -6.85
CA GLU A 166 -12.91 9.94 -7.77
C GLU A 166 -13.63 11.27 -7.99
N ALA A 167 -13.69 12.14 -6.98
CA ALA A 167 -14.30 13.46 -7.08
C ALA A 167 -13.54 14.41 -8.03
N LEU A 168 -12.25 14.16 -8.28
CA LEU A 168 -11.46 14.90 -9.27
C LEU A 168 -12.01 14.82 -10.70
N LYS A 169 -12.99 13.94 -10.97
CA LYS A 169 -13.72 13.91 -12.24
C LYS A 169 -14.34 15.28 -12.59
N GLU A 170 -14.68 16.10 -11.58
CA GLU A 170 -15.18 17.47 -11.77
C GLU A 170 -14.13 18.41 -12.38
N HIS A 171 -12.87 17.99 -12.36
CA HIS A 171 -11.72 18.71 -12.90
C HIS A 171 -11.01 17.96 -14.04
N ASP A 172 -11.55 16.84 -14.53
CA ASP A 172 -10.90 16.02 -15.56
C ASP A 172 -10.47 16.82 -16.79
N ALA A 173 -11.29 17.78 -17.24
CA ALA A 173 -11.00 18.61 -18.40
C ALA A 173 -9.82 19.59 -18.19
N LYS A 174 -9.42 19.84 -16.95
CA LYS A 174 -8.29 20.72 -16.60
C LYS A 174 -6.99 19.95 -16.36
N ILE A 175 -7.09 18.68 -15.97
CA ILE A 175 -5.94 17.88 -15.58
C ILE A 175 -5.33 17.24 -16.83
N ASP A 176 -4.07 17.56 -17.11
CA ASP A 176 -3.29 16.83 -18.11
C ASP A 176 -2.85 15.49 -17.50
N TRP A 177 -3.73 14.50 -17.60
CA TRP A 177 -3.51 13.17 -17.04
C TRP A 177 -2.28 12.45 -17.63
N VAL A 178 -1.90 12.75 -18.86
CA VAL A 178 -0.70 12.16 -19.48
C VAL A 178 0.54 12.70 -18.79
N ASN A 179 0.64 14.03 -18.64
CA ASN A 179 1.76 14.66 -17.96
C ASN A 179 1.77 14.35 -16.46
N TYR A 180 0.60 14.30 -15.81
CA TYR A 180 0.48 13.90 -14.40
C TYR A 180 1.07 12.51 -14.19
N ASN A 181 0.55 11.50 -14.90
CA ASN A 181 1.01 10.12 -14.75
C ASN A 181 2.51 9.97 -15.05
N LYS A 182 3.00 10.67 -16.09
CA LYS A 182 4.43 10.66 -16.42
C LYS A 182 5.30 11.20 -15.28
N LYS A 183 4.93 12.34 -14.68
CA LYS A 183 5.68 12.93 -13.57
C LYS A 183 5.68 12.02 -12.34
N ILE A 184 4.55 11.41 -12.02
CA ILE A 184 4.44 10.46 -10.91
C ILE A 184 5.29 9.20 -11.15
N GLU A 185 5.25 8.64 -12.37
CA GLU A 185 6.08 7.49 -12.75
C GLU A 185 7.57 7.81 -12.64
N GLU A 186 8.01 8.93 -13.23
CA GLU A 186 9.41 9.36 -13.17
C GLU A 186 9.90 9.60 -11.74
N HIS A 187 9.05 10.18 -10.88
CA HIS A 187 9.37 10.40 -9.48
C HIS A 187 9.47 9.07 -8.72
N SER A 188 8.49 8.19 -8.90
CA SER A 188 8.46 6.87 -8.25
C SER A 188 9.70 6.04 -8.60
N VAL A 189 10.11 6.02 -9.88
CA VAL A 189 11.30 5.30 -10.34
C VAL A 189 12.59 5.85 -9.71
N LYS A 190 12.70 7.18 -9.55
CA LYS A 190 13.88 7.82 -8.95
C LYS A 190 13.94 7.66 -7.43
N GLY A 191 12.78 7.65 -6.77
CA GLY A 191 12.65 7.58 -5.31
C GLY A 191 12.59 6.16 -4.73
N SER A 192 12.32 5.14 -5.56
CA SER A 192 12.09 3.76 -5.11
C SER A 192 13.25 3.19 -4.27
N GLU A 193 12.93 2.73 -3.06
CA GLU A 193 13.87 1.98 -2.23
C GLU A 193 13.85 0.50 -2.64
N MET A 194 14.97 0.04 -3.18
CA MET A 194 15.00 -1.25 -3.89
C MET A 194 15.13 -2.47 -2.98
N TYR A 195 15.47 -2.32 -1.69
CA TYR A 195 15.82 -3.46 -0.83
C TYR A 195 14.72 -3.87 0.16
N HIS A 196 13.77 -2.98 0.47
CA HIS A 196 12.69 -3.17 1.43
C HIS A 196 11.35 -2.81 0.80
N GLU A 197 11.19 -1.56 0.36
CA GLU A 197 9.91 -1.07 -0.18
C GLU A 197 9.52 -1.86 -1.44
N THR A 198 10.42 -1.96 -2.41
CA THR A 198 10.12 -2.62 -3.68
C THR A 198 9.77 -4.11 -3.48
N PRO A 199 10.56 -4.93 -2.78
CA PRO A 199 10.16 -6.31 -2.48
C PRO A 199 8.87 -6.43 -1.65
N PHE A 200 8.63 -5.49 -0.73
CA PHE A 200 7.42 -5.46 0.07
C PHE A 200 6.18 -5.27 -0.80
N VAL A 201 6.19 -4.25 -1.67
CA VAL A 201 5.14 -4.00 -2.67
C VAL A 201 4.92 -5.24 -3.54
N MET A 202 6.00 -5.80 -4.10
CA MET A 202 5.90 -6.96 -4.98
C MET A 202 5.30 -8.21 -4.33
N THR A 203 5.56 -8.42 -3.04
CA THR A 203 5.13 -9.63 -2.32
C THR A 203 3.83 -9.44 -1.56
N ASN A 204 3.26 -8.23 -1.53
CA ASN A 204 1.92 -7.96 -1.00
C ASN A 204 0.92 -7.48 -2.08
N LEU A 205 1.38 -7.26 -3.31
CA LEU A 205 0.54 -7.02 -4.47
C LEU A 205 -0.26 -8.27 -4.83
N ASP A 206 -1.59 -8.18 -4.79
CA ASP A 206 -2.48 -9.23 -5.29
C ASP A 206 -2.90 -8.92 -6.72
N ALA A 207 -2.37 -9.70 -7.66
CA ALA A 207 -2.70 -9.57 -9.07
C ALA A 207 -4.11 -10.10 -9.38
N THR A 208 -4.72 -10.85 -8.44
CA THR A 208 -6.02 -11.54 -8.61
C THR A 208 -7.22 -10.77 -8.06
N PHE A 209 -6.97 -9.70 -7.30
CA PHE A 209 -8.03 -8.89 -6.70
C PHE A 209 -8.97 -8.33 -7.76
N GLU A 210 -10.27 -8.59 -7.62
CA GLU A 210 -11.36 -8.12 -8.49
C GLU A 210 -11.13 -8.39 -10.01
N GLN A 211 -10.37 -9.42 -10.36
CA GLN A 211 -10.20 -9.82 -11.76
C GLN A 211 -11.55 -10.07 -12.45
N PRO A 212 -11.67 -9.75 -13.76
CA PRO A 212 -10.60 -9.32 -14.67
C PRO A 212 -10.43 -7.79 -14.77
N LEU A 213 -11.06 -7.01 -13.89
CA LEU A 213 -11.23 -5.56 -14.07
C LEU A 213 -9.92 -4.80 -14.23
N HIS A 214 -8.90 -5.18 -13.46
CA HIS A 214 -7.67 -4.39 -13.33
C HIS A 214 -6.53 -4.79 -14.26
N HIS A 215 -6.72 -5.80 -15.13
CA HIS A 215 -5.64 -6.36 -15.97
C HIS A 215 -4.91 -5.33 -16.86
N ALA A 216 -5.58 -4.25 -17.24
CA ALA A 216 -5.00 -3.21 -18.10
C ALA A 216 -4.11 -2.20 -17.33
N ILE A 217 -4.30 -2.08 -16.01
CA ILE A 217 -3.65 -1.06 -15.17
C ILE A 217 -2.86 -1.66 -14.00
N TRP A 218 -2.99 -2.96 -13.74
CA TRP A 218 -2.43 -3.65 -12.57
C TRP A 218 -1.79 -4.99 -12.95
N PRO A 219 -0.55 -5.27 -12.53
CA PRO A 219 0.35 -4.43 -11.73
C PRO A 219 0.82 -3.16 -12.49
N PRO A 220 1.25 -2.11 -11.79
CA PRO A 220 1.53 -0.79 -12.38
C PRO A 220 2.89 -0.73 -13.10
N PHE A 221 3.64 -1.83 -13.15
CA PHE A 221 4.96 -1.90 -13.78
C PHE A 221 4.96 -2.84 -14.99
N PRO A 222 5.77 -2.55 -16.03
CA PRO A 222 5.96 -3.46 -17.15
C PRO A 222 6.43 -4.84 -16.71
N TRP A 223 6.01 -5.89 -17.40
CA TRP A 223 6.31 -7.28 -17.02
C TRP A 223 7.81 -7.57 -16.88
N PHE A 224 8.66 -6.94 -17.70
CA PHE A 224 10.12 -7.12 -17.66
C PHE A 224 10.75 -6.42 -16.44
N ALA A 225 10.21 -5.27 -16.03
CA ALA A 225 10.62 -4.60 -14.80
C ALA A 225 10.24 -5.47 -13.60
N GLY A 226 9.00 -5.99 -13.58
CA GLY A 226 8.56 -6.95 -12.54
C GLY A 226 9.46 -8.20 -12.47
N LEU A 227 9.93 -8.72 -13.60
CA LEU A 227 10.88 -9.84 -13.63
C LEU A 227 12.24 -9.47 -13.04
N LEU A 228 12.81 -8.32 -13.43
CA LEU A 228 14.10 -7.86 -12.90
C LEU A 228 14.03 -7.65 -11.39
N LEU A 229 12.97 -6.97 -10.93
CA LEU A 229 12.78 -6.69 -9.52
C LEU A 229 12.67 -7.97 -8.70
N ARG A 230 11.93 -8.95 -9.22
CA ARG A 230 11.80 -10.29 -8.63
C ARG A 230 13.12 -11.02 -8.48
N LEU A 231 13.94 -11.01 -9.53
CA LEU A 231 15.14 -11.83 -9.58
C LEU A 231 16.32 -11.21 -8.83
N VAL A 232 16.38 -9.88 -8.74
CA VAL A 232 17.53 -9.17 -8.17
C VAL A 232 17.30 -8.77 -6.72
N TYR A 233 16.13 -8.21 -6.41
CA TYR A 233 15.93 -7.51 -5.13
C TYR A 233 15.20 -8.35 -4.09
N VAL A 234 14.16 -9.10 -4.48
CA VAL A 234 13.44 -9.98 -3.55
C VAL A 234 14.38 -10.97 -2.81
N PRO A 235 15.40 -11.59 -3.44
CA PRO A 235 16.27 -12.54 -2.74
C PRO A 235 17.10 -11.94 -1.59
N ARG A 236 17.38 -10.62 -1.60
CA ARG A 236 18.33 -10.00 -0.66
C ARG A 236 17.84 -9.92 0.79
N ASN A 237 16.53 -9.96 0.99
CA ASN A 237 15.85 -10.02 2.30
C ASN A 237 14.81 -11.14 2.32
N ALA A 238 15.09 -12.27 1.63
CA ALA A 238 14.12 -13.34 1.40
C ALA A 238 13.44 -13.87 2.68
N GLY A 239 14.16 -13.80 3.81
CA GLY A 239 13.61 -14.13 5.12
C GLY A 239 12.36 -13.32 5.47
N ALA A 240 12.39 -12.00 5.26
CA ALA A 240 11.26 -11.10 5.55
C ALA A 240 10.04 -11.37 4.66
N TRP A 241 10.25 -11.78 3.41
CA TRP A 241 9.15 -11.93 2.44
C TRP A 241 8.33 -13.22 2.64
N ARG A 242 8.72 -14.08 3.58
CA ARG A 242 7.87 -15.22 3.98
C ARG A 242 6.57 -14.77 4.65
N PHE A 243 6.57 -13.61 5.31
CA PHE A 243 5.43 -13.04 6.01
C PHE A 243 4.41 -12.34 5.10
N SER A 244 4.76 -12.05 3.84
CA SER A 244 3.90 -11.31 2.91
C SER A 244 2.59 -12.03 2.55
N SER A 245 1.60 -11.30 2.05
CA SER A 245 0.30 -11.87 1.67
C SER A 245 0.27 -12.60 0.33
N CYS A 246 1.27 -12.37 -0.53
CA CYS A 246 1.33 -12.91 -1.88
C CYS A 246 2.70 -13.54 -2.17
N ASP A 247 2.74 -14.39 -3.19
CA ASP A 247 4.00 -14.82 -3.78
C ASP A 247 4.58 -13.74 -4.71
N THR A 248 5.76 -14.02 -5.27
CA THR A 248 6.44 -13.10 -6.20
C THR A 248 5.80 -13.01 -7.60
N LYS A 249 4.67 -13.69 -7.83
CA LYS A 249 3.80 -13.55 -9.01
C LYS A 249 2.52 -12.77 -8.68
N GLY A 250 2.39 -12.25 -7.46
CA GLY A 250 1.19 -11.61 -6.97
C GLY A 250 0.02 -12.57 -6.80
N ARG A 251 0.29 -13.86 -6.55
CA ARG A 251 -0.75 -14.82 -6.19
C ARG A 251 -0.93 -14.84 -4.67
N PRO A 252 -2.18 -14.81 -4.18
CA PRO A 252 -2.49 -15.07 -2.77
C PRO A 252 -1.72 -16.29 -2.23
N LYS A 253 -1.14 -16.18 -1.04
CA LYS A 253 -0.53 -17.31 -0.34
C LYS A 253 -0.94 -17.33 1.13
N ASP A 254 -0.94 -18.53 1.71
CA ASP A 254 -1.18 -18.72 3.13
C ASP A 254 -0.10 -18.04 3.98
N LEU A 255 -0.50 -17.52 5.15
CA LEU A 255 0.45 -16.97 6.12
C LEU A 255 1.10 -18.09 6.94
N PRO A 256 2.44 -18.13 7.09
CA PRO A 256 3.12 -19.23 7.77
C PRO A 256 2.99 -19.25 9.30
N PHE A 257 2.61 -18.13 9.94
CA PHE A 257 2.60 -17.98 11.40
C PHE A 257 1.21 -17.57 11.94
N VAL A 258 0.16 -18.35 11.64
CA VAL A 258 -1.24 -18.08 12.07
C VAL A 258 -1.87 -19.23 12.82
#